data_AF-A0A7S0WVB9-F1
#
_entry.id   AF-A0A7S0WVB9-F1
#
_cell.length_a   1.000
_cell.length_b   1.000
_cell.length_c   1.000
_cell.angle_alpha   90.00
_cell.angle_beta   90.00
_cell.angle_gamma   90.00
#
_symmetry.space_group_name_H-M   'P 1'
#
loop_
_entity.id
_entity.type
_entity.pdbx_description
1 polymer ?
#
loop_
_entity_poly.entity_id
_entity_poly.type
_entity_poly.pdbx_seq_one_letter_code
_entity_poly.pdbx_strand_id
1 'polypeptide(L)'
;REPMMDVCGHTFERAAIEAALREKPGVSPLTNEKYSGGDARLTPNRTVKDVIHEYLKKEGKHREGEAAIAKADTEFREAAQRTASARALAEEAASKYKQAQ
;
A
#
# COMPACT_ATOMS: atom_id res chain seq x y z
N ARG A 1 -5.27 1.46 -6.95
CA ARG A 1 -6.23 2.48 -6.43
C ARG A 1 -7.41 1.76 -5.79
N GLU A 2 -8.14 2.39 -4.87
CA GLU A 2 -9.26 1.76 -4.15
C GLU A 2 -10.60 2.21 -4.73
N PRO A 3 -11.28 1.35 -5.52
CA PRO A 3 -12.61 1.66 -6.03
C PRO A 3 -13.68 1.49 -4.94
N MET A 4 -14.58 2.46 -4.83
CA MET A 4 -15.70 2.51 -3.90
C MET A 4 -17.00 2.58 -4.71
N MET A 5 -18.05 1.89 -4.24
CA MET A 5 -19.38 1.89 -4.83
C MET A 5 -20.35 2.66 -3.92
N ASP A 6 -21.14 3.55 -4.51
CA ASP A 6 -22.24 4.23 -3.80
C ASP A 6 -23.50 3.35 -3.70
N VAL A 7 -24.49 3.80 -2.94
CA VAL A 7 -25.80 3.12 -2.81
C VAL A 7 -26.57 2.98 -4.13
N CYS A 8 -26.23 3.78 -5.14
CA CYS A 8 -26.83 3.72 -6.47
C CYS A 8 -26.10 2.74 -7.41
N GLY A 9 -24.99 2.13 -6.96
CA GLY A 9 -24.18 1.19 -7.74
C GLY A 9 -23.08 1.83 -8.58
N HIS A 10 -22.86 3.15 -8.50
CA HIS A 10 -21.80 3.83 -9.22
C HIS A 10 -20.46 3.61 -8.54
N THR A 11 -19.42 3.36 -9.33
CA THR A 11 -18.06 3.14 -8.82
C THR A 11 -17.18 4.37 -9.03
N PHE A 12 -16.53 4.81 -7.97
CA PHE A 12 -15.62 5.95 -7.93
C PHE A 12 -14.28 5.56 -7.32
N GLU A 13 -13.27 6.40 -7.53
CA GLU A 13 -12.03 6.33 -6.76
C GLU A 13 -12.26 6.91 -5.35
N ARG A 14 -11.74 6.26 -4.30
CA ARG A 14 -11.99 6.64 -2.89
C ARG A 14 -11.74 8.13 -2.61
N ALA A 15 -10.54 8.64 -2.90
CA ALA A 15 -10.20 10.01 -2.58
C ALA A 15 -11.07 11.01 -3.35
N ALA A 16 -11.42 10.69 -4.60
CA ALA A 16 -12.30 11.52 -5.41
C ALA A 16 -13.72 11.62 -4.84
N ILE A 17 -14.34 10.50 -4.44
CA ILE A 17 -15.70 10.52 -3.87
C ILE A 17 -15.71 11.15 -2.48
N GLU A 18 -14.69 10.92 -1.65
CA GLU A 18 -14.58 11.55 -0.34
C GLU A 18 -14.40 13.08 -0.44
N ALA A 19 -13.63 13.56 -1.41
CA ALA A 19 -13.51 14.99 -1.68
C ALA A 19 -14.86 15.59 -2.14
N ALA A 20 -15.55 14.92 -3.08
CA ALA A 20 -16.82 15.40 -3.59
C ALA A 20 -17.91 15.45 -2.50
N LEU A 21 -17.98 14.44 -1.63
CA LEU A 21 -18.93 14.41 -0.50
C LEU A 21 -18.59 15.42 0.59
N ARG A 22 -17.34 15.87 0.69
CA ARG A 22 -16.95 16.97 1.58
C ARG A 22 -17.46 18.31 1.07
N GLU A 23 -17.41 18.53 -0.24
CA GLU A 23 -17.90 19.75 -0.88
C GLU A 23 -19.44 19.79 -0.93
N LYS A 24 -20.07 18.67 -1.27
CA LYS A 24 -21.53 18.54 -1.38
C LYS A 24 -22.02 17.28 -0.65
N PRO A 25 -22.19 17.36 0.68
CA PRO A 25 -22.66 16.22 1.48
C PRO A 25 -24.01 15.69 1.00
N GLY A 26 -24.11 14.37 0.86
CA GLY A 26 -25.35 13.67 0.51
C GLY A 26 -25.79 13.81 -0.95
N VAL A 27 -24.93 14.32 -1.84
CA VAL A 27 -25.21 14.45 -3.28
C VAL A 27 -24.28 13.55 -4.08
N SER A 28 -24.82 12.80 -5.04
CA SER A 28 -24.03 11.97 -5.94
C SER A 28 -23.25 12.85 -6.92
N PRO A 29 -21.92 12.67 -7.07
CA PRO A 29 -21.14 13.45 -8.03
C PRO A 29 -21.46 13.12 -9.48
N LEU A 30 -22.02 11.94 -9.75
CA LEU A 30 -22.33 11.51 -11.11
C LEU A 30 -23.67 12.06 -11.60
N THR A 31 -24.72 11.95 -10.77
CA THR A 31 -26.07 12.36 -11.15
C THR A 31 -26.44 13.75 -10.65
N ASN A 32 -25.65 14.31 -9.71
CA ASN A 32 -25.95 15.56 -9.00
C ASN A 32 -27.29 15.52 -8.24
N GLU A 33 -27.80 14.31 -7.95
CA GLU A 33 -29.01 14.07 -7.18
C GLU A 33 -28.66 13.71 -5.73
N LYS A 34 -29.61 13.92 -4.81
CA LYS A 34 -29.43 13.52 -3.41
C LYS A 34 -29.53 12.00 -3.27
N TYR A 35 -28.67 11.41 -2.45
CA TYR A 35 -28.80 10.01 -2.09
C TYR A 35 -30.08 9.75 -1.29
N SER A 36 -30.69 8.59 -1.51
CA SER A 36 -31.82 8.11 -0.71
C SER A 36 -31.37 7.91 0.75
N GLY A 37 -31.87 8.77 1.64
CA GLY A 37 -31.45 8.80 3.05
C GLY A 37 -30.27 9.74 3.36
N GLY A 38 -29.80 10.51 2.38
CA GLY A 38 -28.79 11.56 2.58
C GLY A 38 -27.35 11.08 2.72
N ASP A 39 -27.11 9.77 2.71
CA ASP A 39 -25.78 9.16 2.80
C ASP A 39 -25.48 8.30 1.56
N ALA A 40 -24.26 8.44 1.04
CA ALA A 40 -23.73 7.69 -0.10
C ALA A 40 -23.50 6.20 0.22
N ARG A 41 -23.33 5.84 1.51
CA ARG A 41 -23.08 4.46 2.00
C ARG A 41 -22.00 3.74 1.21
N LEU A 42 -20.84 4.37 1.12
CA LEU A 42 -19.73 3.89 0.29
C LEU A 42 -19.26 2.50 0.73
N THR A 43 -19.21 1.56 -0.21
CA THR A 43 -18.71 0.19 0.01
C THR A 43 -17.53 -0.11 -0.93
N PRO A 44 -16.49 -0.86 -0.50
CA PRO A 44 -15.40 -1.22 -1.41
C PRO A 44 -15.87 -2.11 -2.58
N ASN A 45 -15.53 -1.73 -3.81
CA ASN A 45 -15.83 -2.55 -4.99
C ASN A 45 -14.67 -3.51 -5.29
N ARG A 46 -14.70 -4.70 -4.67
CA ARG A 46 -13.63 -5.71 -4.82
C ARG A 46 -13.49 -6.22 -6.26
N THR A 47 -14.61 -6.41 -6.96
CA THR A 47 -14.60 -6.88 -8.36
C THR A 47 -13.83 -5.92 -9.27
N VAL A 48 -14.11 -4.61 -9.18
CA VAL A 48 -13.37 -3.62 -9.97
C VAL A 48 -11.91 -3.52 -9.53
N LYS A 49 -11.63 -3.70 -8.24
CA LYS A 49 -10.25 -3.74 -7.73
C LYS A 49 -9.45 -4.88 -8.37
N ASP A 50 -10.02 -6.07 -8.46
CA ASP A 50 -9.39 -7.24 -9.06
C ASP A 50 -9.15 -7.05 -10.57
N VAL A 51 -10.13 -6.46 -11.27
CA VAL A 51 -9.99 -6.11 -12.70
C VAL A 51 -8.86 -5.10 -12.92
N ILE A 52 -8.77 -4.06 -12.07
CA ILE A 52 -7.69 -3.07 -12.13
C ILE A 52 -6.33 -3.75 -11.88
N HIS A 53 -6.24 -4.64 -10.89
CA HIS A 53 -5.00 -5.36 -10.60
C HIS A 53 -4.55 -6.22 -11.78
N GLU A 54 -5.45 -7.01 -12.36
CA GLU A 54 -5.15 -7.84 -13.52
C GLU A 54 -4.74 -7.01 -14.74
N TYR A 55 -5.40 -5.87 -14.97
CA TYR A 55 -5.00 -4.94 -16.02
C TYR A 55 -3.58 -4.39 -15.80
N LEU A 56 -3.27 -3.90 -14.60
CA LEU A 56 -1.95 -3.35 -14.29
C LEU A 56 -0.84 -4.40 -14.33
N LYS A 57 -1.17 -5.66 -14.00
CA LYS A 57 -0.27 -6.81 -14.13
C LYS A 57 0.08 -7.08 -15.59
N LYS A 58 -0.91 -7.06 -16.50
CA LYS A 58 -0.70 -7.27 -17.94
C LYS A 58 0.08 -6.14 -18.61
N GLU A 59 -0.18 -4.90 -18.19
CA GLU A 59 0.50 -3.70 -18.71
C GLU A 59 1.94 -3.53 -18.18
N GLY A 60 2.44 -4.46 -17.36
CA GLY A 60 3.79 -4.40 -16.78
C GLY A 60 3.97 -3.32 -15.69
N LYS A 61 2.93 -2.55 -15.39
CA LYS A 61 2.96 -1.43 -14.42
C LYS A 61 3.00 -1.88 -12.94
N HIS A 62 2.85 -3.19 -12.68
CA HIS A 62 3.03 -3.77 -11.35
C HIS A 62 4.49 -4.13 -11.01
N ARG A 63 5.39 -4.21 -12.02
CA ARG A 63 6.76 -4.72 -11.81
C ARG A 63 7.67 -3.76 -11.06
N GLU A 64 7.47 -2.46 -11.17
CA GLU A 64 8.37 -1.47 -10.55
C GLU A 64 8.24 -1.46 -9.02
N GLY A 65 7.03 -1.64 -8.48
CA GLY A 65 6.81 -1.68 -7.04
C GLY A 65 7.32 -2.97 -6.39
N GLU A 66 7.04 -4.13 -6.99
CA GLU A 66 7.47 -5.42 -6.43
C GLU A 66 8.99 -5.64 -6.53
N ALA A 67 9.62 -5.21 -7.63
CA ALA A 67 11.07 -5.24 -7.75
C ALA A 67 11.76 -4.28 -6.77
N ALA A 68 11.20 -3.10 -6.53
CA ALA A 68 11.72 -2.16 -5.54
C ALA A 68 11.62 -2.71 -4.11
N ILE A 69 10.50 -3.35 -3.76
CA ILE A 69 10.32 -3.99 -2.45
C ILE A 69 11.30 -5.16 -2.28
N ALA A 70 11.44 -6.02 -3.28
CA ALA A 70 12.39 -7.13 -3.24
C ALA A 70 13.85 -6.65 -3.10
N LYS A 71 14.20 -5.55 -3.77
CA LYS A 71 15.53 -4.94 -3.65
C LYS A 71 15.77 -4.38 -2.24
N ALA A 72 14.80 -3.66 -1.69
CA ALA A 72 14.88 -3.11 -0.34
C ALA A 72 15.00 -4.21 0.73
N ASP A 73 14.27 -5.31 0.58
CA ASP A 73 14.34 -6.47 1.50
C ASP A 73 15.72 -7.15 1.44
N THR A 74 16.30 -7.25 0.25
CA THR A 74 17.63 -7.84 0.05
C THR A 74 18.71 -6.95 0.69
N GLU A 75 18.65 -5.63 0.44
CA GLU A 75 19.57 -4.66 1.04
C GLU A 75 19.48 -4.64 2.58
N PHE A 76 18.28 -4.77 3.14
CA PHE A 76 18.07 -4.84 4.59
C PHE A 76 18.68 -6.10 5.20
N ARG A 77 18.51 -7.28 4.56
CA ARG A 77 19.11 -8.55 5.02
C ARG A 77 20.63 -8.52 4.98
N GLU A 78 21.21 -7.96 3.92
CA GLU A 78 22.66 -7.82 3.81
C GLU A 78 23.22 -6.87 4.88
N ALA A 79 22.54 -5.76 5.14
CA ALA A 79 22.93 -4.84 6.21
C ALA A 79 22.89 -5.53 7.59
N ALA A 80 21.83 -6.29 7.88
CA ALA A 80 21.70 -7.05 9.12
C ALA A 80 22.83 -8.09 9.29
N GLN A 81 23.18 -8.81 8.23
CA GLN A 81 24.30 -9.76 8.24
C GLN A 81 25.64 -9.07 8.49
N ARG A 82 25.91 -7.91 7.87
CA ARG A 82 27.15 -7.16 8.09
C ARG A 82 27.27 -6.71 9.55
N THR A 83 26.18 -6.22 10.15
CA THR A 83 26.17 -5.82 11.56
C THR A 83 26.38 -7.01 12.49
N ALA A 84 25.75 -8.16 12.22
CA ALA A 84 25.95 -9.38 12.99
C ALA A 84 27.41 -9.88 12.92
N SER A 85 28.00 -9.90 11.73
CA SER A 85 29.40 -10.31 11.52
C SER A 85 30.38 -9.34 12.19
N ALA A 86 30.14 -8.03 12.10
CA ALA A 86 30.98 -7.03 12.78
C ALA A 86 30.95 -7.20 14.31
N ARG A 87 29.78 -7.52 14.87
CA ARG A 87 29.64 -7.80 16.30
C ARG A 87 30.38 -9.06 16.72
N ALA A 88 30.27 -10.14 15.96
CA ALA A 88 30.97 -11.40 16.24
C ALA A 88 32.49 -11.23 16.22
N LEU A 89 33.03 -10.48 15.25
CA LEU A 89 34.46 -10.16 15.18
C LEU A 89 34.93 -9.31 16.36
N ALA A 90 34.12 -8.34 16.81
CA ALA A 90 34.42 -7.53 17.97
C ALA A 90 34.43 -8.34 19.28
N GLU A 91 33.48 -9.27 19.44
CA GLU A 91 33.42 -10.19 20.58
C GLU A 91 34.60 -11.18 20.59
N GLU A 92 35.00 -11.71 19.43
CA GLU A 92 36.16 -12.58 19.29
C GLU A 92 37.48 -11.84 19.60
N ALA A 93 37.64 -10.62 19.10
CA ALA A 93 38.80 -9.77 19.38
C ALA A 93 38.91 -9.43 20.88
N ALA A 94 37.78 -9.10 21.52
CA ALA A 94 37.73 -8.83 22.95
C ALA A 94 38.06 -10.07 23.81
N SER A 95 37.67 -11.27 23.35
CA SER A 95 37.99 -12.54 24.01
C SER A 95 39.49 -12.85 23.94
N LYS A 96 40.10 -12.70 22.76
CA LYS A 96 41.55 -12.92 22.57
C LYS A 96 42.40 -11.96 23.39
N TYR A 97 41.99 -10.70 23.54
CA TYR A 97 42.70 -9.73 24.37
C TYR A 97 42.69 -10.09 25.86
N LYS A 98 41.57 -10.64 26.37
CA LYS A 98 41.45 -11.06 27.78
C LYS A 98 42.24 -12.34 28.12
N GLN A 99 42.53 -13.20 27.14
CA GLN A 99 43.32 -14.42 27.35
C GLN A 99 44.84 -14.18 27.31
N ALA A 100 45.27 -13.01 26.84
CA ALA A 100 46.68 -12.61 26.76
C ALA A 100 47.16 -11.76 27.96
N GLN A 101 46.29 -11.50 28.93
CA GLN A 101 46.60 -10.86 30.22
C GLN A 101 46.67 -11.92 31.32
#